data_AF-A0A954QR38-F1
#
_entry.id   AF-A0A954QR38-F1
#
_cell.length_a   1.000
_cell.length_b   1.000
_cell.length_c   1.000
_cell.angle_alpha   90.00
_cell.angle_beta   90.00
_cell.angle_gamma   90.00
#
_symmetry.space_group_name_H-M   'P 1'
#
loop_
_entity.id
_entity.type
_entity.pdbx_description
1 polymer ?
#
loop_
_entity_poly.entity_id
_entity_poly.type
_entity_poly.pdbx_seq_one_letter_code
_entity_poly.pdbx_strand_id
1 'polypeptide(L)'
;HWTYADEMMRAMSAPGAGNAGTIFAKAVDKDAIAGAVKRIDDRFASSDNPTRTQTEAAFAQMFSDMLGNIQAYIRNIGLAVVFSLSLVAGNAMAMSMRERTTEIAVLKAIGFSRNRVLGIVLAESTFVALLGGLIGMGLGCLFLQGLHTMSAQFFPLPLSQLVGPWLLYMLVVAAGIGLFSGIVPAVRAAQLSVVDGLRHVV
;
A
#
# COMPACT_ATOMS: atom_id res chain seq x y z
N HIS A 1 37.44 0.32 -5.48
CA HIS A 1 36.33 1.25 -5.20
C HIS A 1 36.27 1.73 -3.73
N TRP A 2 36.91 1.06 -2.77
CA TRP A 2 36.89 1.46 -1.35
C TRP A 2 37.93 2.51 -0.95
N THR A 3 39.04 2.62 -1.69
CA THR A 3 40.14 3.55 -1.41
C THR A 3 39.72 5.02 -1.56
N TYR A 4 38.85 5.32 -2.55
CA TYR A 4 38.34 6.67 -2.78
C TYR A 4 37.38 7.14 -1.68
N ALA A 5 36.56 6.22 -1.14
CA ALA A 5 35.66 6.53 -0.03
C ALA A 5 36.43 6.80 1.27
N ASP A 6 37.52 6.07 1.51
CA ASP A 6 38.39 6.28 2.68
C ASP A 6 39.20 7.58 2.58
N GLU A 7 39.73 7.92 1.39
CA GLU A 7 40.39 9.21 1.14
C GLU A 7 39.44 10.40 1.34
N MET A 8 38.18 10.30 0.92
CA MET A 8 37.19 11.36 1.10
C MET A 8 36.79 11.54 2.59
N MET A 9 36.66 10.44 3.33
CA MET A 9 36.40 10.47 4.78
C MET A 9 37.57 11.03 5.58
N ARG A 10 38.82 10.74 5.17
CA ARG A 10 40.04 11.36 5.72
C ARG A 10 40.11 12.86 5.44
N ALA A 11 39.78 13.28 4.21
CA ALA A 11 39.74 14.69 3.84
C ALA A 11 38.70 15.50 4.62
N MET A 12 37.58 14.87 5.00
CA MET A 12 36.52 15.49 5.82
C MET A 12 36.78 15.43 7.33
N SER A 13 37.90 14.86 7.80
CA SER A 13 38.16 14.61 9.23
C SER A 13 36.99 13.91 9.93
N ALA A 14 36.30 13.00 9.23
CA ALA A 14 35.17 12.28 9.78
C ALA A 14 35.65 11.27 10.84
N PRO A 15 35.03 11.19 12.04
CA PRO A 15 35.39 10.20 13.04
C PRO A 15 35.10 8.80 12.49
N GLY A 16 36.15 8.06 12.09
CA GLY A 16 36.04 6.73 11.47
C GLY A 16 36.94 6.50 10.25
N ALA A 17 37.66 7.52 9.77
CA ALA A 17 38.57 7.39 8.63
C ALA A 17 39.76 6.45 8.94
N GLY A 18 39.98 5.41 8.13
CA GLY A 18 41.00 4.37 8.36
C GLY A 18 40.59 3.23 9.32
N ASN A 19 39.34 3.21 9.82
CA ASN A 19 38.83 2.12 10.66
C ASN A 19 37.93 1.15 9.86
N ALA A 20 37.95 -0.14 10.23
CA ALA A 20 37.01 -1.13 9.70
C ALA A 20 35.60 -0.85 10.24
N GLY A 21 34.68 -0.41 9.39
CA GLY A 21 33.31 -0.05 9.79
C GLY A 21 32.44 -1.23 10.24
N THR A 22 32.75 -2.46 9.81
CA THR A 22 32.03 -3.68 10.22
C THR A 22 32.97 -4.88 10.16
N ILE A 23 32.98 -5.71 11.20
CA ILE A 23 33.80 -6.92 11.29
C ILE A 23 32.89 -8.11 11.54
N PHE A 24 32.98 -9.15 10.71
CA PHE A 24 32.26 -10.41 10.88
C PHE A 24 33.15 -11.44 11.54
N ALA A 25 32.69 -12.04 12.63
CA ALA A 25 33.39 -13.10 13.35
C ALA A 25 32.47 -14.31 13.54
N LYS A 26 32.96 -15.51 13.20
CA LYS A 26 32.21 -16.76 13.33
C LYS A 26 32.53 -17.43 14.67
N ALA A 27 31.49 -17.69 15.47
CA ALA A 27 31.63 -18.47 16.70
C ALA A 27 31.70 -19.98 16.42
N VAL A 28 32.41 -20.71 17.26
CA VAL A 28 32.55 -22.18 17.19
C VAL A 28 31.26 -22.87 17.61
N ASP A 29 30.57 -22.35 18.65
CA ASP A 29 29.32 -22.88 19.18
C ASP A 29 28.28 -21.78 19.46
N LYS A 30 26.99 -22.14 19.39
CA LYS A 30 25.86 -21.23 19.60
C LYS A 30 25.84 -20.63 21.02
N ASP A 31 26.19 -21.42 22.03
CA ASP A 31 26.17 -21.00 23.44
C ASP A 31 27.34 -20.06 23.78
N ALA A 32 28.42 -20.12 22.99
CA ALA A 32 29.59 -19.24 23.16
C ALA A 32 29.33 -17.81 22.63
N ILE A 33 28.29 -17.60 21.83
CA ILE A 33 28.00 -16.31 21.17
C ILE A 33 27.70 -15.22 22.20
N ALA A 34 26.80 -15.48 23.15
CA ALA A 34 26.42 -14.48 24.16
C ALA A 34 27.61 -14.07 25.04
N GLY A 35 28.45 -15.02 25.42
CA GLY A 35 29.68 -14.76 26.18
C GLY A 35 30.75 -14.06 25.37
N ALA A 36 30.87 -14.35 24.06
CA ALA A 36 31.81 -13.67 23.17
C ALA A 36 31.41 -12.22 22.91
N VAL A 37 30.13 -11.94 22.64
CA VAL A 37 29.59 -10.58 22.47
C VAL A 37 29.95 -9.71 23.66
N LYS A 38 29.63 -10.17 24.88
CA LYS A 38 29.91 -9.41 26.11
C LYS A 38 31.41 -9.15 26.31
N ARG A 39 32.27 -10.15 26.08
CA ARG A 39 33.73 -9.99 26.23
C ARG A 39 34.33 -9.03 25.22
N ILE A 40 33.78 -8.97 24.01
CA ILE A 40 34.24 -8.04 22.97
C ILE A 40 33.83 -6.62 23.38
N ASP A 41 32.56 -6.42 23.70
CA ASP A 41 32.07 -5.10 24.10
C ASP A 41 32.74 -4.58 25.38
N ASP A 42 32.93 -5.43 26.40
CA ASP A 42 33.66 -5.06 27.64
C ASP A 42 35.13 -4.69 27.36
N ARG A 43 35.78 -5.33 26.37
CA ARG A 43 37.17 -5.04 26.00
C ARG A 43 37.32 -3.71 25.26
N PHE A 44 36.32 -3.33 24.46
CA PHE A 44 36.35 -2.09 23.69
C PHE A 44 35.58 -0.94 24.36
N ALA A 45 34.87 -1.18 25.46
CA ALA A 45 34.09 -0.19 26.20
C ALA A 45 34.90 1.03 26.66
N SER A 46 36.18 0.86 26.97
CA SER A 46 37.10 1.95 27.39
C SER A 46 38.02 2.44 26.27
N SER A 47 37.80 2.03 25.04
CA SER A 47 38.60 2.46 23.88
C SER A 47 37.99 3.67 23.19
N ASP A 48 38.79 4.39 22.40
CA ASP A 48 38.32 5.53 21.59
C ASP A 48 37.26 5.14 20.54
N ASN A 49 37.02 3.84 20.32
CA ASN A 49 36.04 3.31 19.37
C ASN A 49 35.21 2.18 20.03
N PRO A 50 34.24 2.49 20.91
CA PRO A 50 33.40 1.49 21.54
C PRO A 50 32.63 0.68 20.49
N THR A 51 32.77 -0.65 20.55
CA THR A 51 32.09 -1.55 19.60
C THR A 51 30.71 -1.91 20.11
N ARG A 52 29.78 -2.09 19.18
CA ARG A 52 28.47 -2.70 19.46
C ARG A 52 28.44 -4.07 18.78
N THR A 53 28.82 -5.10 19.51
CA THR A 53 28.82 -6.46 18.98
C THR A 53 27.42 -7.03 19.08
N GLN A 54 26.86 -7.44 17.95
CA GLN A 54 25.54 -8.05 17.91
C GLN A 54 25.56 -9.27 17.01
N THR A 55 24.68 -10.21 17.30
CA THR A 55 24.53 -11.39 16.45
C THR A 55 24.02 -10.97 15.08
N GLU A 56 24.40 -11.71 14.05
CA GLU A 56 23.91 -11.48 12.69
C GLU A 56 22.37 -11.55 12.65
N ALA A 57 21.77 -12.45 13.43
CA ALA A 57 20.32 -12.52 13.61
C ALA A 57 19.73 -11.22 14.19
N ALA A 58 20.34 -10.65 15.23
CA ALA A 58 19.88 -9.39 15.83
C ALA A 58 20.09 -8.18 14.89
N PHE A 59 21.17 -8.18 14.10
CA PHE A 59 21.42 -7.16 13.09
C PHE A 59 20.40 -7.24 11.94
N ALA A 60 20.12 -8.44 11.43
CA ALA A 60 19.09 -8.67 10.44
C ALA A 60 17.69 -8.28 10.97
N GLN A 61 17.39 -8.58 12.24
CA GLN A 61 16.16 -8.19 12.89
C GLN A 61 15.99 -6.66 12.93
N MET A 62 17.06 -5.92 13.25
CA MET A 62 17.02 -4.45 13.28
C MET A 62 16.69 -3.84 11.92
N PHE A 63 17.22 -4.40 10.84
CA PHE A 63 16.86 -4.00 9.48
C PHE A 63 15.41 -4.36 9.14
N SER A 64 14.95 -5.54 9.56
CA SER A 64 13.55 -5.96 9.40
C SER A 64 12.59 -5.05 10.16
N ASP A 65 12.93 -4.59 11.36
CA ASP A 65 12.08 -3.71 12.15
C ASP A 65 11.99 -2.30 11.55
N MET A 66 13.11 -1.80 11.01
CA MET A 66 13.15 -0.52 10.30
C MET A 66 12.30 -0.56 9.01
N LEU A 67 12.44 -1.61 8.20
CA LEU A 67 11.65 -1.79 6.97
C LEU A 67 10.19 -2.13 7.24
N GLY A 68 9.92 -2.93 8.28
CA GLY A 68 8.58 -3.34 8.70
C GLY A 68 7.70 -2.17 9.08
N ASN A 69 8.25 -1.16 9.76
CA ASN A 69 7.53 0.08 10.07
C ASN A 69 7.16 0.87 8.80
N ILE A 70 8.07 0.99 7.83
CA ILE A 70 7.80 1.71 6.57
C ILE A 70 6.68 1.02 5.78
N GLN A 71 6.74 -0.31 5.66
CA GLN A 71 5.69 -1.07 4.98
C GLN A 71 4.33 -0.90 5.67
N ALA A 72 4.30 -0.88 7.01
CA ALA A 72 3.09 -0.64 7.77
C ALA A 72 2.52 0.76 7.53
N TYR A 73 3.37 1.80 7.51
CA TYR A 73 2.93 3.16 7.22
C TYR A 73 2.35 3.32 5.81
N ILE A 74 3.03 2.80 4.79
CA ILE A 74 2.53 2.85 3.40
C ILE A 74 1.19 2.13 3.29
N ARG A 75 1.06 0.95 3.92
CA ARG A 75 -0.20 0.20 3.94
C ARG A 75 -1.32 0.98 4.62
N ASN A 76 -1.06 1.57 5.77
CA ASN A 76 -2.07 2.31 6.54
C ASN A 76 -2.52 3.58 5.80
N ILE A 77 -1.59 4.33 5.21
CA ILE A 77 -1.92 5.49 4.38
C ILE A 77 -2.71 5.07 3.14
N GLY A 78 -2.30 3.99 2.47
CA GLY A 78 -3.01 3.42 1.33
C GLY A 78 -4.45 3.04 1.68
N LEU A 79 -4.67 2.39 2.82
CA LEU A 79 -6.01 2.06 3.32
C LEU A 79 -6.85 3.32 3.61
N ALA A 80 -6.25 4.34 4.22
CA ALA A 80 -6.95 5.60 4.48
C ALA A 80 -7.39 6.32 3.20
N VAL A 81 -6.54 6.32 2.16
CA VAL A 81 -6.86 6.89 0.84
C VAL A 81 -7.95 6.08 0.16
N VAL A 82 -7.86 4.75 0.16
CA VAL A 82 -8.89 3.88 -0.41
C VAL A 82 -10.24 4.11 0.30
N PHE A 83 -10.22 4.22 1.63
CA PHE A 83 -11.42 4.46 2.42
C PHE A 83 -12.05 5.83 2.10
N SER A 84 -11.26 6.90 2.02
CA SER A 84 -11.77 8.23 1.68
C SER A 84 -12.34 8.28 0.25
N LEU A 85 -11.66 7.66 -0.71
CA LEU A 85 -12.16 7.55 -2.09
C LEU A 85 -13.45 6.72 -2.19
N SER A 86 -13.57 5.66 -1.39
CA SER A 86 -14.80 4.86 -1.32
C SER A 86 -16.00 5.68 -0.85
N LEU A 87 -15.80 6.59 0.11
CA LEU A 87 -16.84 7.52 0.56
C LEU A 87 -17.21 8.54 -0.52
N VAL A 88 -16.21 9.08 -1.22
CA VAL A 88 -16.44 10.01 -2.35
C VAL A 88 -17.23 9.33 -3.46
N ALA A 89 -16.85 8.11 -3.84
CA ALA A 89 -17.55 7.30 -4.83
C ALA A 89 -18.98 6.99 -4.38
N GLY A 90 -19.19 6.65 -3.12
CA GLY A 90 -20.52 6.40 -2.56
C GLY A 90 -21.42 7.63 -2.58
N ASN A 91 -20.85 8.82 -2.29
CA ASN A 91 -21.57 10.08 -2.39
C ASN A 91 -21.94 10.43 -3.83
N ALA A 92 -21.01 10.24 -4.78
CA ALA A 92 -21.28 10.44 -6.20
C ALA A 92 -22.37 9.50 -6.72
N MET A 93 -22.34 8.23 -6.32
CA MET A 93 -23.39 7.26 -6.66
C MET A 93 -24.73 7.66 -6.04
N ALA A 94 -24.73 8.14 -4.78
CA ALA A 94 -25.94 8.65 -4.13
C ALA A 94 -26.50 9.90 -4.82
N MET A 95 -25.67 10.72 -5.47
CA MET A 95 -26.12 11.85 -6.29
C MET A 95 -26.75 11.35 -7.59
N SER A 96 -26.07 10.46 -8.33
CA SER A 96 -26.59 9.87 -9.57
C SER A 96 -27.93 9.16 -9.38
N MET A 97 -28.10 8.44 -8.26
CA MET A 97 -29.38 7.79 -7.94
C MET A 97 -30.53 8.77 -7.68
N ARG A 98 -30.25 9.97 -7.15
CA ARG A 98 -31.28 11.00 -6.97
C ARG A 98 -31.76 11.55 -8.30
N GLU A 99 -30.85 11.80 -9.22
CA GLU A 99 -31.18 12.27 -10.57
C GLU A 99 -32.02 11.23 -11.34
N ARG A 100 -31.77 9.94 -11.10
CA ARG A 100 -32.45 8.81 -11.78
C ARG A 100 -33.60 8.21 -10.96
N THR A 101 -34.14 8.95 -9.99
CA THR A 101 -35.22 8.46 -9.12
C THR A 101 -36.46 8.03 -9.92
N THR A 102 -36.82 8.77 -10.96
CA THR A 102 -37.97 8.48 -11.82
C THR A 102 -37.79 7.17 -12.59
N GLU A 103 -36.57 6.89 -13.09
CA GLU A 103 -36.27 5.63 -13.78
C GLU A 103 -36.45 4.42 -12.86
N ILE A 104 -36.00 4.54 -11.60
CA ILE A 104 -36.14 3.50 -10.58
C ILE A 104 -37.61 3.29 -10.22
N ALA A 105 -38.39 4.38 -10.12
CA ALA A 105 -39.82 4.31 -9.86
C ALA A 105 -40.58 3.60 -10.99
N VAL A 106 -40.24 3.88 -12.26
CA VAL A 106 -40.81 3.20 -13.44
C VAL A 106 -40.47 1.72 -13.43
N LEU A 107 -39.22 1.34 -13.16
CA LEU A 107 -38.80 -0.07 -13.04
C LEU A 107 -39.62 -0.82 -11.99
N LYS A 108 -39.87 -0.19 -10.83
CA LYS A 108 -40.70 -0.78 -9.77
C LYS A 108 -42.17 -0.84 -10.14
N ALA A 109 -42.68 0.13 -10.90
CA ALA A 109 -44.07 0.15 -11.38
C ALA A 109 -44.35 -1.00 -12.37
N ILE A 110 -43.38 -1.38 -13.22
CA ILE A 110 -43.48 -2.53 -14.13
C ILE A 110 -43.19 -3.88 -13.45
N GLY A 111 -43.02 -3.91 -12.12
CA GLY A 111 -42.94 -5.15 -11.34
C GLY A 111 -41.52 -5.62 -10.97
N PHE A 112 -40.49 -4.80 -11.10
CA PHE A 112 -39.16 -5.19 -10.59
C PHE A 112 -39.15 -5.26 -9.06
N SER A 113 -38.59 -6.35 -8.53
CA SER A 113 -38.41 -6.52 -7.09
C SER A 113 -37.29 -5.62 -6.55
N ARG A 114 -37.36 -5.29 -5.26
CA ARG A 114 -36.34 -4.48 -4.56
C ARG A 114 -34.92 -5.05 -4.74
N ASN A 115 -34.79 -6.37 -4.74
CA ASN A 115 -33.50 -7.06 -4.89
C ASN A 115 -32.93 -6.92 -6.31
N ARG A 116 -33.78 -6.87 -7.35
CA ARG A 116 -33.31 -6.63 -8.72
C ARG A 116 -32.80 -5.21 -8.89
N VAL A 117 -33.52 -4.22 -8.36
CA VAL A 117 -33.08 -2.82 -8.36
C VAL A 117 -31.74 -2.68 -7.64
N LEU A 118 -31.62 -3.28 -6.45
CA LEU A 118 -30.38 -3.30 -5.67
C LEU A 118 -29.23 -3.94 -6.46
N GLY A 119 -29.46 -5.07 -7.11
CA GLY A 119 -28.47 -5.76 -7.94
C GLY A 119 -27.98 -4.91 -9.12
N ILE A 120 -28.88 -4.17 -9.78
CA ILE A 120 -28.51 -3.27 -10.90
C ILE A 120 -27.61 -2.14 -10.40
N VAL A 121 -27.96 -1.48 -9.30
CA VAL A 121 -27.18 -0.36 -8.75
C VAL A 121 -25.81 -0.83 -8.23
N LEU A 122 -25.76 -2.01 -7.59
CA LEU A 122 -24.49 -2.61 -7.18
C LEU A 122 -23.62 -3.01 -8.38
N ALA A 123 -24.23 -3.55 -9.45
CA ALA A 123 -23.50 -3.88 -10.66
C ALA A 123 -22.93 -2.62 -11.33
N GLU A 124 -23.71 -1.54 -11.41
CA GLU A 124 -23.27 -0.25 -11.98
C GLU A 124 -22.09 0.34 -11.19
N SER A 125 -22.22 0.45 -9.86
CA SER A 125 -21.14 0.95 -9.00
C SER A 125 -19.87 0.08 -9.06
N THR A 126 -20.04 -1.25 -9.04
CA THR A 126 -18.91 -2.18 -9.18
C THR A 126 -18.26 -2.06 -10.55
N PHE A 127 -19.04 -1.93 -11.62
CA PHE A 127 -18.52 -1.78 -12.97
C PHE A 127 -17.72 -0.48 -13.12
N VAL A 128 -18.22 0.64 -12.60
CA VAL A 128 -17.50 1.91 -12.60
C VAL A 128 -16.19 1.81 -11.79
N ALA A 129 -16.22 1.17 -10.62
CA ALA A 129 -15.01 0.97 -9.81
C ALA A 129 -13.97 0.07 -10.50
N LEU A 130 -14.42 -0.98 -11.19
CA LEU A 130 -13.55 -1.86 -11.97
C LEU A 130 -12.89 -1.14 -13.14
N LEU A 131 -13.66 -0.35 -13.90
CA LEU A 131 -13.11 0.46 -14.99
C LEU A 131 -12.08 1.48 -14.48
N GLY A 132 -12.41 2.19 -13.40
CA GLY A 132 -11.48 3.11 -12.75
C GLY A 132 -10.21 2.41 -12.26
N GLY A 133 -10.35 1.21 -11.66
CA GLY A 133 -9.23 0.39 -11.21
C GLY A 133 -8.32 -0.07 -12.37
N LEU A 134 -8.90 -0.50 -13.49
CA LEU A 134 -8.14 -0.90 -14.68
C LEU A 134 -7.37 0.27 -15.29
N ILE A 135 -8.01 1.44 -15.41
CA ILE A 135 -7.37 2.65 -15.92
C ILE A 135 -6.26 3.11 -14.97
N GLY A 136 -6.54 3.15 -13.66
CA GLY A 136 -5.56 3.52 -12.63
C GLY A 136 -4.36 2.58 -12.62
N MET A 137 -4.57 1.28 -12.79
CA MET A 137 -3.49 0.30 -12.92
C MET A 137 -2.65 0.54 -14.19
N GLY A 138 -3.28 0.83 -15.33
CA GLY A 138 -2.59 1.17 -16.56
C GLY A 138 -1.69 2.39 -16.41
N LEU A 139 -2.23 3.46 -15.83
CA LEU A 139 -1.48 4.69 -15.54
C LEU A 139 -0.35 4.45 -14.52
N GLY A 140 -0.61 3.67 -13.47
CA GLY A 140 0.41 3.29 -12.48
C GLY A 140 1.56 2.50 -13.11
N CYS A 141 1.26 1.57 -14.02
CA CYS A 141 2.27 0.82 -14.75
C CYS A 141 3.13 1.72 -15.64
N LEU A 142 2.52 2.67 -16.36
CA LEU A 142 3.25 3.66 -17.16
C LEU A 142 4.15 4.54 -16.29
N PHE A 143 3.65 4.98 -15.13
CA PHE A 143 4.42 5.77 -14.18
C PHE A 143 5.62 4.99 -13.62
N LEU A 144 5.42 3.71 -13.26
CA LEU A 144 6.50 2.84 -12.79
C LEU A 144 7.56 2.59 -13.86
N GLN A 145 7.17 2.44 -15.13
CA GLN A 145 8.12 2.32 -16.24
C GLN A 145 8.96 3.59 -16.41
N GLY A 146 8.34 4.78 -16.28
CA GLY A 146 9.04 6.06 -16.30
C GLY A 146 9.99 6.25 -15.11
N LEU A 147 9.63 5.76 -13.92
CA LEU A 147 10.53 5.76 -12.77
C LEU A 147 11.67 4.75 -12.90
N HIS A 148 11.43 3.59 -13.53
CA HIS A 148 12.45 2.57 -13.74
C HIS A 148 13.61 3.11 -14.59
N THR A 149 13.33 3.87 -15.65
CA THR A 149 14.38 4.48 -16.49
C THR A 149 15.23 5.49 -15.72
N MET A 150 14.64 6.24 -14.77
CA MET A 150 15.37 7.19 -13.92
C MET A 150 16.13 6.50 -12.77
N SER A 151 15.55 5.46 -12.17
CA SER A 151 16.12 4.76 -11.01
C SER A 151 17.13 3.69 -11.37
N ALA A 152 17.12 3.13 -12.59
CA ALA A 152 18.11 2.15 -13.03
C ALA A 152 19.57 2.65 -12.93
N GLN A 153 19.80 3.97 -12.87
CA GLN A 153 21.11 4.57 -12.64
C GLN A 153 21.58 4.50 -11.17
N PHE A 154 20.66 4.35 -10.20
CA PHE A 154 20.96 4.41 -8.77
C PHE A 154 20.57 3.12 -8.01
N PHE A 155 19.46 2.48 -8.38
CA PHE A 155 18.93 1.26 -7.76
C PHE A 155 18.14 0.42 -8.81
N PRO A 156 18.70 -0.69 -9.31
CA PRO A 156 17.99 -1.56 -10.25
C PRO A 156 16.94 -2.41 -9.50
N LEU A 157 15.74 -1.85 -9.32
CA LEU A 157 14.59 -2.58 -8.79
C LEU A 157 13.77 -3.14 -9.95
N PRO A 158 13.43 -4.44 -9.97
CA PRO A 158 12.65 -5.08 -11.03
C PRO A 158 11.15 -4.72 -10.91
N LEU A 159 10.81 -3.45 -11.07
CA LEU A 159 9.45 -2.91 -10.90
C LEU A 159 8.47 -3.42 -11.97
N SER A 160 8.95 -3.83 -13.14
CA SER A 160 8.12 -4.32 -14.25
C SER A 160 7.54 -5.72 -14.01
N GLN A 161 8.18 -6.55 -13.17
CA GLN A 161 7.75 -7.93 -12.91
C GLN A 161 6.65 -8.03 -11.85
N LEU A 162 6.38 -6.95 -11.09
CA LEU A 162 5.33 -6.95 -10.06
C LEU A 162 3.90 -6.88 -10.65
N VAL A 163 3.72 -6.46 -11.90
CA VAL A 163 2.37 -6.18 -12.41
C VAL A 163 1.50 -7.44 -12.51
N GLY A 164 2.08 -8.60 -12.83
CA GLY A 164 1.33 -9.86 -13.00
C GLY A 164 0.65 -10.36 -11.72
N PRO A 165 1.40 -10.65 -10.64
CA PRO A 165 0.84 -11.20 -9.40
C PRO A 165 -0.16 -10.28 -8.70
N TRP A 166 0.03 -8.96 -8.80
CA TRP A 166 -0.78 -7.97 -8.09
C TRP A 166 -2.07 -7.58 -8.81
N LEU A 167 -2.23 -7.97 -10.08
CA LEU A 167 -3.40 -7.62 -10.89
C LEU A 167 -4.71 -8.18 -10.31
N LEU A 168 -4.71 -9.46 -9.91
CA LEU A 168 -5.88 -10.08 -9.30
C LEU A 168 -6.23 -9.39 -7.96
N TYR A 169 -5.22 -9.06 -7.16
CA TYR A 169 -5.41 -8.37 -5.89
C TYR A 169 -6.04 -6.99 -6.10
N MET A 170 -5.56 -6.21 -7.07
CA MET A 170 -6.13 -4.90 -7.40
C MET A 170 -7.56 -5.00 -7.92
N LEU A 171 -7.87 -6.01 -8.73
CA LEU A 171 -9.22 -6.25 -9.23
C LEU A 171 -10.19 -6.57 -8.09
N VAL A 172 -9.77 -7.41 -7.14
CA VAL A 172 -10.56 -7.75 -5.96
C VAL A 172 -10.78 -6.52 -5.08
N VAL A 173 -9.74 -5.70 -4.88
CA VAL A 173 -9.87 -4.44 -4.11
C VAL A 173 -10.82 -3.47 -4.82
N ALA A 174 -10.69 -3.29 -6.14
CA ALA A 174 -11.57 -2.41 -6.92
C ALA A 174 -13.03 -2.87 -6.87
N ALA A 175 -13.27 -4.18 -7.01
CA ALA A 175 -14.61 -4.76 -6.85
C ALA A 175 -15.16 -4.52 -5.44
N GLY A 176 -14.33 -4.74 -4.42
CA GLY A 176 -14.67 -4.47 -3.02
C GLY A 176 -15.08 -3.01 -2.80
N ILE A 177 -14.30 -2.05 -3.31
CA ILE A 177 -14.61 -0.61 -3.24
C ILE A 177 -15.96 -0.31 -3.90
N GLY A 178 -16.19 -0.85 -5.10
CA GLY A 178 -17.46 -0.68 -5.81
C GLY A 178 -18.66 -1.16 -5.00
N LEU A 179 -18.57 -2.38 -4.45
CA LEU A 179 -19.58 -2.91 -3.53
C LEU A 179 -19.76 -2.03 -2.28
N PHE A 180 -18.69 -1.69 -1.57
CA PHE A 180 -18.77 -0.89 -0.33
C PHE A 180 -19.38 0.50 -0.56
N SER A 181 -18.95 1.17 -1.63
CA SER A 181 -19.46 2.48 -2.02
C SER A 181 -20.93 2.42 -2.48
N GLY A 182 -21.32 1.34 -3.14
CA GLY A 182 -22.64 1.15 -3.74
C GLY A 182 -23.73 0.66 -2.78
N ILE A 183 -23.38 -0.04 -1.69
CA ILE A 183 -24.37 -0.65 -0.77
C ILE A 183 -25.34 0.39 -0.20
N VAL A 184 -24.84 1.48 0.36
CA VAL A 184 -25.69 2.52 0.99
C VAL A 184 -26.67 3.14 -0.02
N PRO A 185 -26.23 3.65 -1.18
CA PRO A 185 -27.14 4.20 -2.18
C PRO A 185 -28.05 3.13 -2.81
N ALA A 186 -27.58 1.90 -3.03
CA ALA A 186 -28.41 0.81 -3.58
C ALA A 186 -29.56 0.42 -2.64
N VAL A 187 -29.32 0.37 -1.34
CA VAL A 187 -30.37 0.12 -0.34
C VAL A 187 -31.39 1.26 -0.34
N ARG A 188 -30.93 2.52 -0.38
CA ARG A 188 -31.82 3.68 -0.46
C ARG A 188 -32.68 3.68 -1.73
N ALA A 189 -32.09 3.37 -2.88
CA ALA A 189 -32.79 3.22 -4.16
C ALA A 189 -33.84 2.09 -4.11
N ALA A 190 -33.51 0.95 -3.50
CA ALA A 190 -34.43 -0.18 -3.39
C ALA A 190 -35.64 0.13 -2.49
N GLN A 191 -35.46 0.97 -1.47
CA GLN A 191 -36.50 1.35 -0.50
C GLN A 191 -37.44 2.48 -0.99
N LEU A 192 -37.05 3.25 -2.01
CA LEU A 192 -37.84 4.35 -2.56
C LEU A 192 -39.25 3.92 -2.98
N SER A 193 -40.29 4.62 -2.54
CA SER A 193 -41.68 4.30 -2.91
C SER A 193 -41.98 4.76 -4.35
N VAL A 194 -42.83 4.03 -5.06
CA VAL A 194 -43.23 4.38 -6.44
C VAL A 194 -43.96 5.72 -6.46
N VAL A 195 -44.77 5.99 -5.43
CA VAL A 195 -45.54 7.24 -5.30
C VAL A 195 -44.62 8.43 -5.11
N ASP A 196 -43.60 8.31 -4.26
CA ASP A 196 -42.65 9.41 -4.01
C ASP A 196 -41.78 9.70 -5.24
N GLY A 197 -41.42 8.66 -6.00
CA GLY A 197 -40.61 8.82 -7.21
C GLY A 197 -41.38 9.50 -8.36
N LEU A 198 -42.68 9.22 -8.51
CA LEU A 198 -43.51 9.88 -9.52
C LEU A 198 -43.95 11.29 -9.11
N ARG A 199 -44.14 11.54 -7.81
CA ARG A 199 -44.50 12.86 -7.28
C ARG A 199 -43.41 13.92 -7.48
N HIS A 200 -42.15 13.51 -7.66
CA HIS A 200 -41.04 14.44 -7.97
C HIS A 200 -41.09 15.04 -9.39
N VAL A 201 -41.96 14.54 -10.27
CA VAL A 201 -42.07 14.98 -11.68
C VAL A 201 -43.24 15.95 -11.89
N VAL A 202 -44.13 16.10 -10.90
CA VAL A 202 -45.29 17.02 -10.92
C VAL A 202 -45.00 18.23 -10.05
#